data_AF-A0A817AHK3-F1
#
_entry.id   AF-A0A817AHK3-F1
#
_cell.length_a   1.000
_cell.length_b   1.000
_cell.length_c   1.000
_cell.angle_alpha   90.00
_cell.angle_beta   90.00
_cell.angle_gamma   90.00
#
_symmetry.space_group_name_H-M   'P 1'
#
loop_
_entity.id
_entity.type
_entity.pdbx_description
1 polymer ?
#
loop_
_entity_poly.entity_id
_entity_poly.type
_entity_poly.pdbx_seq_one_letter_code
_entity_poly.pdbx_strand_id
1 'polypeptide(L)'
;SIEVKSFNRLERKDTYNVIGIMKGEIEPDRYIVFGNHRDAWSLGSLDPTSGTATMLEITRVLGEMSKNGFRPRRTLMFCSWGAEEYALIGSVEYVEEYVKVLGARIISYLNVDIAVEGNHTVDIKTSPMLFDIIVEASKLVMRTKWNITFAINDFDTTANDFMRRSKLIDFENPFEIRAYNDQLLQLERAFLNPLGQGGDYTDFKHIVFAPAKGNQYAATGFPSVSDAVVTGNSKEIDTQVAIATYFVRGALSTLKEFHNFFS
;
A
#
# COMPACT_ATOMS: atom_id res chain seq x y z
N SER A 1 1.84 21.45 43.95
CA SER A 1 0.82 20.79 43.12
C SER A 1 0.98 21.26 41.69
N ILE A 2 0.76 20.41 40.70
CA ILE A 2 0.74 20.80 39.28
C ILE A 2 -0.73 20.76 38.84
N GLU A 3 -1.23 21.86 38.28
CA GLU A 3 -2.57 21.96 37.71
C GLU A 3 -2.43 22.15 36.20
N VAL A 4 -3.00 21.23 35.41
CA VAL A 4 -3.05 21.32 33.95
C VAL A 4 -4.50 21.60 33.55
N LYS A 5 -4.71 22.66 32.76
CA LYS A 5 -6.03 23.01 32.21
C LYS A 5 -5.98 22.93 30.69
N SER A 6 -6.87 22.14 30.11
CA SER A 6 -7.10 22.07 28.67
C SER A 6 -8.50 22.56 28.36
N PHE A 7 -8.64 23.41 27.33
CA PHE A 7 -9.90 24.01 26.92
C PHE A 7 -10.24 23.71 25.45
N ASN A 8 -9.65 22.63 24.92
CA ASN A 8 -9.88 22.20 23.53
C ASN A 8 -11.35 21.87 23.30
N ARG A 9 -11.83 22.12 22.08
CA ARG A 9 -13.21 21.87 21.66
C ARG A 9 -13.22 21.04 20.38
N LEU A 10 -14.15 20.10 20.29
CA LEU A 10 -14.42 19.39 19.06
C LEU A 10 -15.28 20.28 18.16
N GLU A 11 -14.81 20.53 16.94
CA GLU A 11 -15.51 21.32 15.95
C GLU A 11 -15.57 20.54 14.63
N ARG A 12 -16.72 20.61 13.95
CA ARG A 12 -16.84 20.11 12.58
C ARG A 12 -16.30 21.16 11.62
N LYS A 13 -15.38 20.76 10.75
CA LYS A 13 -14.81 21.62 9.70
C LYS A 13 -14.77 20.87 8.38
N ASP A 14 -14.96 21.63 7.30
CA ASP A 14 -14.82 21.09 5.95
C ASP A 14 -13.33 20.88 5.64
N THR A 15 -13.03 19.76 5.01
CA THR A 15 -11.70 19.44 4.46
C THR A 15 -11.84 19.06 3.00
N TYR A 16 -10.74 19.12 2.25
CA TYR A 16 -10.73 18.93 0.81
C TYR A 16 -9.58 18.04 0.39
N ASN A 17 -9.93 17.01 -0.37
CA ASN A 17 -9.00 16.20 -1.13
C ASN A 17 -8.91 16.74 -2.56
N VAL A 18 -7.72 16.76 -3.14
CA VAL A 18 -7.51 17.08 -4.56
C VAL A 18 -7.03 15.82 -5.28
N ILE A 19 -7.81 15.36 -6.27
CA ILE A 19 -7.53 14.14 -7.01
C ILE A 19 -7.22 14.48 -8.48
N GLY A 20 -5.97 14.27 -8.88
CA GLY A 20 -5.52 14.38 -10.27
C GLY A 20 -5.48 13.00 -10.94
N ILE A 21 -5.94 12.89 -12.18
CA ILE A 21 -5.99 11.60 -12.90
C ILE A 21 -5.35 11.74 -14.28
N MET A 22 -4.34 10.91 -14.55
CA MET A 22 -3.80 10.67 -15.89
C MET A 22 -4.28 9.31 -16.38
N LYS A 23 -5.29 9.30 -17.25
CA LYS A 23 -5.91 8.08 -17.74
C LYS A 23 -4.92 7.20 -18.52
N GLY A 24 -4.92 5.91 -18.20
CA GLY A 24 -4.12 4.90 -18.91
C GLY A 24 -4.65 4.58 -20.29
N GLU A 25 -3.79 4.09 -21.17
CA GLU A 25 -4.12 3.78 -22.55
C GLU A 25 -4.74 2.38 -22.72
N ILE A 26 -4.15 1.37 -22.07
CA ILE A 26 -4.54 -0.04 -22.27
C ILE A 26 -5.45 -0.53 -21.14
N GLU A 27 -5.13 -0.17 -19.90
CA GLU A 27 -5.86 -0.60 -18.70
C GLU A 27 -6.30 0.63 -17.89
N PRO A 28 -7.19 1.49 -18.44
CA PRO A 28 -7.61 2.73 -17.79
C PRO A 28 -8.38 2.50 -16.48
N ASP A 29 -8.87 1.29 -16.26
CA ASP A 29 -9.59 0.85 -15.06
C ASP A 29 -8.67 0.28 -13.97
N ARG A 30 -7.35 0.37 -14.14
CA ARG A 30 -6.35 0.00 -13.12
C ARG A 30 -5.58 1.24 -12.67
N TYR A 31 -5.45 1.41 -11.36
CA TYR A 31 -4.93 2.64 -10.75
C TYR A 31 -3.60 2.38 -10.05
N ILE A 32 -2.58 3.19 -10.37
CA ILE A 32 -1.40 3.38 -9.54
C ILE A 32 -1.57 4.72 -8.84
N VAL A 33 -1.59 4.71 -7.51
CA VAL A 33 -1.94 5.88 -6.72
C VAL A 33 -0.69 6.45 -6.06
N PHE A 34 -0.45 7.74 -6.23
CA PHE A 34 0.47 8.53 -5.44
C PHE A 34 -0.35 9.34 -4.44
N GLY A 35 0.02 9.29 -3.17
CA GLY A 35 -0.69 9.99 -2.10
C GLY A 35 0.24 10.79 -1.20
N ASN A 36 -0.23 11.97 -0.80
CA ASN A 36 0.44 12.86 0.14
C ASN A 36 -0.63 13.69 0.85
N HIS A 37 -0.53 13.94 2.15
CA HIS A 37 -1.41 14.94 2.75
C HIS A 37 -0.91 16.36 2.50
N ARG A 38 -1.77 17.36 2.70
CA ARG A 38 -1.45 18.78 2.45
C ARG A 38 -1.66 19.68 3.65
N ASP A 39 -2.43 19.24 4.63
CA ASP A 39 -2.53 19.93 5.91
C ASP A 39 -1.32 19.63 6.79
N ALA A 40 -0.96 20.59 7.62
CA ALA A 40 0.15 20.48 8.56
C ALA A 40 -0.25 21.13 9.89
N TRP A 41 0.36 20.71 11.00
CA TRP A 41 0.19 21.41 12.28
C TRP A 41 0.63 22.88 12.27
N SER A 42 1.61 23.22 11.43
CA SER A 42 2.19 24.56 11.33
C SER A 42 2.61 24.85 9.88
N LEU A 43 3.87 25.21 9.63
CA LEU A 43 4.40 25.47 8.29
C LEU A 43 4.58 24.19 7.46
N GLY A 44 4.82 23.06 8.13
CA GLY A 44 4.86 21.74 7.52
C GLY A 44 5.94 21.52 6.45
N SER A 45 7.13 22.12 6.60
CA SER A 45 8.16 22.10 5.56
C SER A 45 8.67 20.69 5.21
N LEU A 46 8.71 19.78 6.19
CA LEU A 46 9.03 18.38 5.99
C LEU A 46 7.73 17.61 5.81
N ASP A 47 6.98 17.50 6.90
CA ASP A 47 5.65 16.93 7.03
C ASP A 47 4.58 18.01 6.76
N PRO A 48 3.87 17.98 5.61
CA PRO A 48 4.02 17.09 4.45
C PRO A 48 4.54 17.78 3.19
N THR A 49 4.99 19.04 3.30
CA THR A 49 5.25 19.89 2.13
C THR A 49 6.42 19.36 1.29
N SER A 50 7.36 18.63 1.89
CA SER A 50 8.45 17.99 1.15
C SER A 50 7.94 16.92 0.17
N GLY A 51 6.99 16.10 0.61
CA GLY A 51 6.33 15.12 -0.25
C GLY A 51 5.37 15.76 -1.25
N THR A 52 4.67 16.83 -0.84
CA THR A 52 3.80 17.60 -1.75
C THR A 52 4.61 18.17 -2.92
N ALA A 53 5.77 18.79 -2.64
CA ALA A 53 6.64 19.32 -3.68
C ALA A 53 7.15 18.23 -4.63
N THR A 54 7.57 17.08 -4.07
CA THR A 54 8.00 15.90 -4.84
C THR A 54 6.88 15.38 -5.76
N MET A 55 5.66 15.21 -5.23
CA MET A 55 4.52 14.71 -5.98
C MET A 55 4.09 15.69 -7.09
N LEU A 56 4.13 16.99 -6.84
CA LEU A 56 3.84 18.02 -7.85
C LEU A 56 4.89 18.02 -8.97
N GLU A 57 6.17 17.83 -8.65
CA GLU A 57 7.23 17.76 -9.66
C GLU A 57 7.11 16.50 -10.53
N ILE A 58 6.82 15.34 -9.92
CA ILE A 58 6.50 14.11 -10.66
C ILE A 58 5.32 14.35 -11.60
N THR A 59 4.25 14.98 -11.10
CA THR A 59 3.05 15.29 -11.89
C THR A 59 3.37 16.25 -13.05
N ARG A 60 4.22 17.26 -12.82
CA ARG A 60 4.66 18.22 -13.84
C ARG A 60 5.45 17.52 -14.95
N VAL A 61 6.43 16.69 -14.60
CA VAL A 61 7.24 15.94 -15.57
C VAL A 61 6.39 14.99 -16.39
N LEU A 62 5.51 14.22 -15.74
CA LEU A 62 4.58 13.33 -16.44
C LEU A 62 3.62 14.10 -17.34
N GLY A 63 3.16 15.27 -16.92
CA GLY A 63 2.36 16.18 -17.73
C GLY A 63 3.09 16.62 -19.01
N GLU A 64 4.36 17.01 -18.91
CA GLU A 64 5.19 17.34 -20.07
C GLU A 64 5.45 16.13 -20.98
N MET A 65 5.76 14.97 -20.41
CA MET A 65 5.89 13.74 -21.19
C MET A 65 4.60 13.42 -21.94
N SER A 66 3.44 13.66 -21.31
CA SER A 66 2.14 13.41 -21.92
C SER A 66 1.84 14.33 -23.11
N LYS A 67 2.27 15.60 -23.05
CA LYS A 67 2.24 16.52 -24.19
C LYS A 67 3.09 16.01 -25.36
N ASN A 68 4.15 15.25 -25.06
CA ASN A 68 5.05 14.62 -26.03
C ASN A 68 4.63 13.20 -26.44
N GLY A 69 3.36 12.83 -26.20
CA GLY A 69 2.79 11.57 -26.66
C GLY A 69 2.94 10.40 -25.69
N PHE A 70 3.58 10.58 -24.52
CA PHE A 70 3.60 9.54 -23.50
C PHE A 70 2.21 9.29 -22.92
N ARG A 71 1.81 8.03 -22.87
CA ARG A 71 0.64 7.58 -22.12
C ARG A 71 1.02 6.37 -21.28
N PRO A 72 0.67 6.37 -19.98
CA PRO A 72 0.92 5.20 -19.16
C PRO A 72 -0.04 4.08 -19.58
N ARG A 73 0.39 2.82 -19.43
CA ARG A 73 -0.48 1.66 -19.68
C ARG A 73 -1.72 1.69 -18.78
N ARG A 74 -1.51 2.03 -17.50
CA ARG A 74 -2.51 2.10 -16.43
C ARG A 74 -2.73 3.55 -16.00
N THR A 75 -3.89 3.83 -15.42
CA THR A 75 -4.21 5.16 -14.93
C THR A 75 -3.34 5.51 -13.73
N LEU A 76 -2.72 6.70 -13.75
CA LEU A 76 -2.03 7.27 -12.60
C LEU A 76 -2.99 8.21 -11.87
N MET A 77 -3.09 8.06 -10.55
CA MET A 77 -3.92 8.90 -9.69
C MET A 77 -3.03 9.60 -8.67
N PHE A 78 -3.14 10.93 -8.56
CA PHE A 78 -2.38 11.76 -7.62
C PHE A 78 -3.36 12.33 -6.61
N CYS A 79 -3.19 11.99 -5.34
CA CYS A 79 -4.12 12.33 -4.28
C CYS A 79 -3.43 13.23 -3.26
N SER A 80 -3.91 14.47 -3.16
CA SER A 80 -3.55 15.39 -2.09
C SER A 80 -4.63 15.34 -1.02
N TRP A 81 -4.35 14.67 0.10
CA TRP A 81 -5.28 14.40 1.18
C TRP A 81 -5.38 15.57 2.16
N GLY A 82 -6.58 15.90 2.61
CA GLY A 82 -6.77 16.88 3.69
C GLY A 82 -7.07 16.21 5.03
N ALA A 83 -6.77 16.90 6.12
CA ALA A 83 -7.03 16.47 7.50
C ALA A 83 -6.35 15.15 7.90
N GLU A 84 -5.13 14.91 7.39
CA GLU A 84 -4.32 13.75 7.82
C GLU A 84 -3.85 13.92 9.27
N GLU A 85 -3.42 15.13 9.64
CA GLU A 85 -2.86 15.44 10.96
C GLU A 85 -3.90 15.24 12.09
N TYR A 86 -5.18 15.22 11.69
CA TYR A 86 -6.34 15.01 12.55
C TYR A 86 -6.86 13.56 12.52
N ALA A 87 -5.98 12.59 12.18
CA ALA A 87 -6.24 11.15 12.08
C ALA A 87 -6.67 10.65 10.70
N LEU A 88 -5.88 10.96 9.67
CA LEU A 88 -5.98 10.40 8.32
C LEU A 88 -7.33 10.67 7.63
N ILE A 89 -8.10 11.65 8.09
CA ILE A 89 -9.54 11.79 7.79
C ILE A 89 -9.78 11.81 6.27
N GLY A 90 -9.04 12.63 5.53
CA GLY A 90 -9.28 12.77 4.10
C GLY A 90 -9.05 11.48 3.30
N SER A 91 -7.99 10.73 3.61
CA SER A 91 -7.70 9.48 2.89
C SER A 91 -8.63 8.35 3.33
N VAL A 92 -8.97 8.27 4.63
CA VAL A 92 -9.90 7.27 5.17
C VAL A 92 -11.30 7.45 4.59
N GLU A 93 -11.88 8.65 4.69
CA GLU A 93 -13.23 8.93 4.19
C GLU A 93 -13.34 8.65 2.69
N TYR A 94 -12.31 8.99 1.91
CA TYR A 94 -12.26 8.69 0.48
C TYR A 94 -12.23 7.18 0.20
N VAL A 95 -11.45 6.42 0.98
CA VAL A 95 -11.42 4.95 0.85
C VAL A 95 -12.74 4.33 1.26
N GLU A 96 -13.39 4.82 2.32
CA GLU A 96 -14.69 4.34 2.78
C GLU A 96 -15.78 4.57 1.73
N GLU A 97 -15.84 5.77 1.15
CA GLU A 97 -16.81 6.13 0.11
C GLU A 97 -16.67 5.24 -1.14
N TYR A 98 -15.43 4.99 -1.58
CA TYR A 98 -15.14 4.28 -2.84
C TYR A 98 -14.60 2.86 -2.66
N VAL A 99 -14.79 2.24 -1.48
CA VAL A 99 -14.15 0.98 -1.08
C VAL A 99 -14.26 -0.13 -2.12
N LYS A 100 -15.43 -0.25 -2.76
CA LYS A 100 -15.68 -1.28 -3.79
C LYS A 100 -14.89 -1.05 -5.06
N VAL A 101 -14.79 0.20 -5.51
CA VAL A 101 -14.11 0.58 -6.75
C VAL A 101 -12.61 0.54 -6.53
N LEU A 102 -12.13 1.18 -5.47
CA LEU A 102 -10.70 1.25 -5.14
C LEU A 102 -10.16 -0.14 -4.82
N GLY A 103 -10.89 -0.90 -4.00
CA GLY A 103 -10.57 -2.28 -3.66
C GLY A 103 -10.67 -3.25 -4.83
N ALA A 104 -11.20 -2.87 -5.99
CA ALA A 104 -11.18 -3.66 -7.22
C ALA A 104 -10.10 -3.19 -8.20
N ARG A 105 -9.73 -1.90 -8.19
CA ARG A 105 -8.97 -1.25 -9.27
C ARG A 105 -7.59 -0.72 -8.89
N ILE A 106 -7.32 -0.41 -7.62
CA ILE A 106 -5.98 0.03 -7.18
C ILE A 106 -5.03 -1.16 -7.21
N ILE A 107 -3.94 -1.00 -7.96
CA ILE A 107 -2.81 -1.94 -8.03
C ILE A 107 -1.80 -1.67 -6.91
N SER A 108 -1.44 -0.40 -6.70
CA SER A 108 -0.51 0.01 -5.66
C SER A 108 -0.79 1.44 -5.20
N TYR A 109 -0.42 1.72 -3.96
CA TYR A 109 -0.44 3.05 -3.34
C TYR A 109 0.97 3.40 -2.87
N LEU A 110 1.50 4.51 -3.37
CA LEU A 110 2.80 5.06 -3.01
C LEU A 110 2.57 6.31 -2.16
N ASN A 111 2.92 6.23 -0.88
CA ASN A 111 2.88 7.37 0.03
C ASN A 111 4.18 8.19 -0.11
N VAL A 112 4.06 9.52 -0.24
CA VAL A 112 5.21 10.42 -0.49
C VAL A 112 5.47 11.39 0.67
N ASP A 113 4.58 11.42 1.66
CA ASP A 113 4.50 12.30 2.83
C ASP A 113 5.78 13.10 3.18
N ILE A 114 6.70 12.48 3.92
CA ILE A 114 8.01 13.06 4.19
C ILE A 114 9.01 12.47 3.19
N ALA A 115 9.24 13.18 2.09
CA ALA A 115 10.18 12.75 1.06
C ALA A 115 11.65 12.94 1.49
N VAL A 116 11.92 13.87 2.41
CA VAL A 116 13.26 14.14 2.94
C VAL A 116 13.16 14.49 4.43
N GLU A 117 13.72 13.64 5.29
CA GLU A 117 13.82 13.89 6.74
C GLU A 117 15.28 14.12 7.19
N GLY A 118 16.24 13.50 6.49
CA GLY A 118 17.66 13.55 6.81
C GLY A 118 18.54 13.24 5.60
N ASN A 119 19.85 13.17 5.81
CA ASN A 119 20.84 13.00 4.74
C ASN A 119 21.67 11.72 4.84
N HIS A 120 21.28 10.78 5.71
CA HIS A 120 22.09 9.61 6.04
C HIS A 120 21.83 8.41 5.12
N THR A 121 20.59 7.92 5.11
CA THR A 121 20.16 6.77 4.32
C THR A 121 18.73 6.97 3.83
N VAL A 122 18.35 6.19 2.83
CA VAL A 122 16.95 6.03 2.43
C VAL A 122 16.30 4.99 3.35
N ASP A 123 15.11 5.32 3.87
CA ASP A 123 14.23 4.40 4.60
C ASP A 123 12.99 4.10 3.76
N ILE A 124 12.64 2.83 3.60
CA ILE A 124 11.49 2.39 2.80
C ILE A 124 10.74 1.31 3.55
N LYS A 125 9.44 1.54 3.73
CA LYS A 125 8.49 0.58 4.27
C LYS A 125 7.52 0.18 3.16
N THR A 126 7.38 -1.12 2.90
CA THR A 126 6.61 -1.62 1.75
C THR A 126 6.03 -3.00 1.99
N SER A 127 4.95 -3.33 1.28
CA SER A 127 4.50 -4.72 1.12
C SER A 127 5.57 -5.55 0.39
N PRO A 128 5.76 -6.84 0.75
CA PRO A 128 6.70 -7.74 0.07
C PRO A 128 6.52 -7.81 -1.44
N MET A 129 5.29 -7.63 -1.95
CA MET A 129 4.99 -7.66 -3.38
C MET A 129 5.70 -6.56 -4.20
N LEU A 130 6.13 -5.47 -3.55
CA LEU A 130 6.82 -4.36 -4.19
C LEU A 130 8.33 -4.35 -3.89
N PHE A 131 8.84 -5.33 -3.14
CA PHE A 131 10.23 -5.33 -2.69
C PHE A 131 11.22 -5.33 -3.88
N ASP A 132 11.06 -6.25 -4.83
CA ASP A 132 11.97 -6.38 -5.96
C ASP A 132 11.99 -5.14 -6.85
N ILE A 133 10.80 -4.58 -7.15
CA ILE A 133 10.72 -3.37 -7.98
C ILE A 133 11.35 -2.16 -7.28
N ILE A 134 11.25 -2.06 -5.96
CA ILE A 134 11.92 -1.02 -5.18
C ILE A 134 13.44 -1.20 -5.23
N VAL A 135 13.92 -2.44 -5.03
CA VAL A 135 15.35 -2.75 -5.12
C VAL A 135 15.89 -2.44 -6.52
N GLU A 136 15.23 -2.87 -7.59
CA GLU A 136 15.64 -2.56 -8.96
C GLU A 136 15.58 -1.06 -9.27
N ALA A 137 14.53 -0.35 -8.86
CA ALA A 137 14.43 1.10 -9.00
C ALA A 137 15.56 1.82 -8.24
N SER A 138 15.89 1.36 -7.03
CA SER A 138 16.98 1.90 -6.24
C SER A 138 18.33 1.75 -6.95
N LYS A 139 18.58 0.64 -7.67
CA LYS A 139 19.82 0.46 -8.44
C LYS A 139 19.94 1.47 -9.58
N LEU A 140 18.82 1.87 -10.18
CA LEU A 140 18.80 2.88 -11.26
C LEU A 140 19.10 4.30 -10.75
N VAL A 141 18.60 4.64 -9.55
CA VAL A 141 18.76 5.97 -8.95
C VAL A 141 20.05 6.09 -8.13
N MET A 142 20.40 5.04 -7.37
CA MET A 142 21.56 4.97 -6.47
C MET A 142 22.84 4.51 -7.17
N ARG A 143 22.95 4.65 -8.51
CA ARG A 143 24.18 4.39 -9.27
C ARG A 143 25.36 5.31 -8.90
N THR A 144 25.26 6.02 -7.78
CA THR A 144 26.38 6.54 -7.01
C THR A 144 26.19 6.21 -5.52
N LYS A 145 27.06 5.31 -5.03
CA LYS A 145 27.53 5.10 -3.63
C LYS A 145 27.10 3.92 -2.76
N TRP A 146 26.04 3.14 -3.01
CA TRP A 146 25.73 2.01 -2.10
C TRP A 146 25.24 0.73 -2.80
N ASN A 147 25.79 -0.42 -2.40
CA ASN A 147 25.63 -1.74 -3.03
C ASN A 147 24.75 -2.63 -2.14
N ILE A 148 23.57 -3.04 -2.60
CA ILE A 148 22.48 -3.59 -1.76
C ILE A 148 22.42 -5.12 -1.67
N THR A 149 23.55 -5.82 -1.83
CA THR A 149 23.62 -7.27 -2.09
C THR A 149 23.29 -8.20 -0.89
N PHE A 150 22.53 -7.77 0.12
CA PHE A 150 22.26 -8.61 1.31
C PHE A 150 20.78 -8.96 1.59
N ALA A 151 19.83 -8.55 0.75
CA ALA A 151 18.41 -8.78 1.02
C ALA A 151 17.72 -9.84 0.13
N ILE A 152 18.46 -10.53 -0.73
CA ILE A 152 17.89 -11.38 -1.80
C ILE A 152 17.66 -12.85 -1.38
N ASN A 153 18.19 -13.29 -0.23
CA ASN A 153 18.30 -14.73 0.04
C ASN A 153 17.16 -15.39 0.82
N ASP A 154 15.95 -14.82 0.88
CA ASP A 154 14.85 -15.56 1.51
C ASP A 154 13.46 -15.26 0.94
N PHE A 155 13.14 -15.87 -0.21
CA PHE A 155 11.74 -16.05 -0.66
C PHE A 155 11.57 -17.15 -1.74
N ASP A 156 12.16 -18.33 -1.56
CA ASP A 156 12.66 -19.08 -2.72
C ASP A 156 11.90 -20.36 -3.15
N THR A 157 10.63 -20.56 -2.80
CA THR A 157 9.91 -21.78 -3.28
C THR A 157 8.57 -21.50 -3.94
N THR A 158 7.69 -20.71 -3.31
CA THR A 158 6.37 -20.40 -3.90
C THR A 158 6.43 -19.28 -4.95
N ALA A 159 7.31 -18.28 -4.75
CA ALA A 159 7.56 -17.27 -5.77
C ALA A 159 8.24 -17.86 -7.01
N ASN A 160 9.06 -18.90 -6.86
CA ASN A 160 9.73 -19.55 -7.97
C ASN A 160 8.77 -20.29 -8.92
N ASP A 161 7.73 -20.94 -8.40
CA ASP A 161 6.71 -21.58 -9.25
C ASP A 161 5.76 -20.55 -9.90
N PHE A 162 5.50 -19.43 -9.23
CA PHE A 162 4.79 -18.30 -9.84
C PHE A 162 5.62 -17.63 -10.95
N MET A 163 6.91 -17.37 -10.70
CA MET A 163 7.85 -16.82 -11.69
C MET A 163 8.15 -17.78 -12.85
N ARG A 164 8.05 -19.10 -12.65
CA ARG A 164 8.13 -20.06 -13.76
C ARG A 164 6.94 -19.94 -14.70
N ARG A 165 5.74 -19.68 -14.17
CA ARG A 165 4.53 -19.50 -14.98
C ARG A 165 4.51 -18.17 -15.74
N SER A 166 5.11 -17.11 -15.21
CA SER A 166 5.26 -15.86 -15.99
C SER A 166 6.00 -16.07 -17.31
N LYS A 167 6.87 -17.07 -17.40
CA LYS A 167 7.61 -17.46 -18.62
C LYS A 167 6.77 -18.26 -19.62
N LEU A 168 5.58 -18.72 -19.22
CA LEU A 168 4.65 -19.50 -20.06
C LEU A 168 3.50 -18.65 -20.60
N ILE A 169 3.38 -17.39 -20.15
CA ILE A 169 2.33 -16.47 -20.61
C ILE A 169 2.65 -16.01 -22.03
N ASP A 170 1.66 -16.07 -22.92
CA ASP A 170 1.75 -15.39 -24.20
C ASP A 170 1.62 -13.87 -23.99
N PHE A 171 2.76 -13.17 -24.03
CA PHE A 171 2.82 -11.72 -23.88
C PHE A 171 2.25 -10.94 -25.08
N GLU A 172 1.84 -11.64 -26.15
CA GLU A 172 1.07 -11.05 -27.25
C GLU A 172 -0.45 -11.15 -27.02
N ASN A 173 -0.91 -12.01 -26.09
CA ASN A 173 -2.31 -12.18 -25.78
C ASN A 173 -2.75 -11.26 -24.62
N PRO A 174 -3.51 -10.17 -24.87
CA PRO A 174 -3.90 -9.22 -23.84
C PRO A 174 -4.82 -9.83 -22.77
N PHE A 175 -5.56 -10.90 -23.08
CA PHE A 175 -6.45 -11.56 -22.13
C PHE A 175 -5.68 -12.41 -21.12
N GLU A 176 -4.63 -13.12 -21.54
CA GLU A 176 -3.77 -13.89 -20.62
C GLU A 176 -2.98 -12.97 -19.70
N ILE A 177 -2.41 -11.90 -20.25
CA ILE A 177 -1.72 -10.87 -19.47
C ILE A 177 -2.68 -10.25 -18.44
N ARG A 178 -3.93 -9.99 -18.83
CA ARG A 178 -4.93 -9.42 -17.91
C ARG A 178 -5.31 -10.41 -16.81
N ALA A 179 -5.57 -11.67 -17.15
CA ALA A 179 -5.90 -12.71 -16.18
C ALA A 179 -4.77 -12.87 -15.13
N TYR A 180 -3.51 -12.90 -15.58
CA TYR A 180 -2.36 -13.00 -14.69
C TYR A 180 -2.18 -11.74 -13.81
N ASN A 181 -2.34 -10.54 -14.37
CA ASN A 181 -2.29 -9.30 -13.60
C ASN A 181 -3.42 -9.23 -12.55
N ASP A 182 -4.60 -9.75 -12.87
CA ASP A 182 -5.71 -9.81 -11.92
C ASP A 182 -5.42 -10.83 -10.79
N GLN A 183 -4.71 -11.93 -11.06
CA GLN A 183 -4.26 -12.83 -9.99
C GLN A 183 -3.25 -12.15 -9.04
N LEU A 184 -2.28 -11.40 -9.58
CA LEU A 184 -1.35 -10.59 -8.77
C LEU A 184 -2.10 -9.62 -7.87
N LEU A 185 -3.05 -8.91 -8.46
CA LEU A 185 -3.87 -7.94 -7.75
C LEU A 185 -4.67 -8.57 -6.59
N GLN A 186 -5.17 -9.79 -6.79
CA GLN A 186 -5.97 -10.48 -5.79
C GLN A 186 -5.12 -11.11 -4.67
N LEU A 187 -3.81 -11.29 -4.87
CA LEU A 187 -2.91 -11.84 -3.84
C LEU A 187 -2.92 -10.99 -2.57
N GLU A 188 -2.63 -9.69 -2.69
CA GLU A 188 -2.60 -8.79 -1.52
C GLU A 188 -4.00 -8.69 -0.86
N ARG A 189 -5.05 -8.67 -1.68
CA ARG A 189 -6.43 -8.56 -1.21
C ARG A 189 -6.91 -9.81 -0.49
N ALA A 190 -6.33 -10.97 -0.78
CA ALA A 190 -6.67 -12.21 -0.10
C ALA A 190 -6.25 -12.20 1.38
N PHE A 191 -5.38 -11.27 1.80
CA PHE A 191 -5.03 -11.06 3.21
C PHE A 191 -6.00 -10.14 3.96
N LEU A 192 -7.04 -9.63 3.31
CA LEU A 192 -8.05 -8.76 3.94
C LEU A 192 -9.16 -9.59 4.57
N ASN A 193 -9.22 -9.62 5.90
CA ASN A 193 -10.37 -10.13 6.65
C ASN A 193 -11.49 -9.09 6.66
N PRO A 194 -12.65 -9.35 6.03
CA PRO A 194 -13.75 -8.39 6.00
C PRO A 194 -14.33 -8.06 7.38
N LEU A 195 -14.13 -8.94 8.37
CA LEU A 195 -14.58 -8.75 9.75
C LEU A 195 -13.56 -7.98 10.62
N GLY A 196 -12.40 -7.62 10.08
CA GLY A 196 -11.28 -7.11 10.87
C GLY A 196 -10.66 -8.19 11.75
N GLN A 197 -9.68 -7.84 12.57
CA GLN A 197 -8.96 -8.82 13.40
C GLN A 197 -9.47 -8.88 14.86
N GLY A 198 -10.55 -8.15 15.18
CA GLY A 198 -11.19 -8.10 16.49
C GLY A 198 -10.47 -7.20 17.51
N GLY A 199 -11.17 -6.87 18.61
CA GLY A 199 -10.64 -5.98 19.64
C GLY A 199 -10.23 -4.61 19.09
N ASP A 200 -9.03 -4.17 19.43
CA ASP A 200 -8.45 -2.90 18.96
C ASP A 200 -8.15 -2.89 17.44
N TYR A 201 -8.26 -4.04 16.77
CA TYR A 201 -7.98 -4.22 15.35
C TYR A 201 -9.23 -4.41 14.48
N THR A 202 -10.40 -3.98 14.96
CA THR A 202 -11.68 -4.16 14.25
C THR A 202 -11.67 -3.46 12.89
N ASP A 203 -11.04 -2.31 12.76
CA ASP A 203 -10.95 -1.57 11.49
C ASP A 203 -9.75 -1.99 10.62
N PHE A 204 -8.78 -2.73 11.19
CA PHE A 204 -7.58 -3.19 10.50
C PHE A 204 -7.78 -4.58 9.90
N LYS A 205 -8.01 -4.62 8.58
CA LYS A 205 -8.41 -5.84 7.87
C LYS A 205 -7.23 -6.72 7.44
N HIS A 206 -6.02 -6.18 7.33
CA HIS A 206 -4.88 -6.92 6.80
C HIS A 206 -4.30 -7.88 7.84
N ILE A 207 -4.50 -9.19 7.65
CA ILE A 207 -4.18 -10.21 8.66
C ILE A 207 -2.68 -10.43 8.90
N VAL A 208 -1.83 -9.99 7.98
CA VAL A 208 -0.37 -10.08 8.12
C VAL A 208 0.23 -8.82 8.72
N PHE A 209 -0.41 -7.65 8.55
CA PHE A 209 0.19 -6.36 8.90
C PHE A 209 -0.87 -5.44 9.50
N ALA A 210 -0.58 -4.86 10.66
CA ALA A 210 -1.33 -3.73 11.20
C ALA A 210 -0.39 -2.90 12.09
N PRO A 211 -0.80 -1.69 12.49
CA PRO A 211 -0.08 -0.94 13.49
C PRO A 211 0.04 -1.72 14.81
N ALA A 212 1.16 -1.59 15.52
CA ALA A 212 1.40 -2.29 16.78
C ALA A 212 0.56 -1.68 17.91
N LYS A 213 0.06 -2.52 18.82
CA LYS A 213 -0.66 -2.07 20.02
C LYS A 213 0.22 -1.13 20.85
N GLY A 214 -0.29 0.08 21.11
CA GLY A 214 0.42 1.11 21.87
C GLY A 214 1.47 1.90 21.08
N ASN A 215 1.75 1.54 19.82
CA ASN A 215 2.58 2.34 18.91
C ASN A 215 2.09 2.23 17.48
N GLN A 216 1.22 3.17 17.07
CA GLN A 216 0.62 3.17 15.74
C GLN A 216 1.63 3.51 14.61
N TYR A 217 2.83 3.98 14.96
CA TYR A 217 3.90 4.27 13.99
C TYR A 217 4.76 3.04 13.63
N ALA A 218 4.65 1.96 14.41
CA ALA A 218 5.32 0.69 14.14
C ALA A 218 4.33 -0.30 13.54
N ALA A 219 4.73 -1.01 12.49
CA ALA A 219 3.98 -2.15 11.97
C ALA A 219 4.37 -3.42 12.73
N THR A 220 3.41 -4.33 12.93
CA THR A 220 3.65 -5.67 13.47
C THR A 220 3.18 -6.75 12.52
N GLY A 221 3.92 -7.85 12.48
CA GLY A 221 3.57 -9.05 11.73
C GLY A 221 2.56 -9.90 12.52
N PHE A 222 1.49 -10.34 11.86
CA PHE A 222 0.38 -11.09 12.47
C PHE A 222 -0.09 -10.48 13.82
N PRO A 223 -0.65 -9.25 13.80
CA PRO A 223 -0.89 -8.45 15.00
C PRO A 223 -1.69 -9.17 16.09
N SER A 224 -2.84 -9.75 15.72
CA SER A 224 -3.69 -10.44 16.70
C SER A 224 -3.07 -11.71 17.26
N VAL A 225 -2.21 -12.40 16.50
CA VAL A 225 -1.46 -13.55 17.01
C VAL A 225 -0.41 -13.08 18.01
N SER A 226 0.35 -12.04 17.65
CA SER A 226 1.37 -11.45 18.52
C SER A 226 0.78 -10.98 19.85
N ASP A 227 -0.35 -10.28 19.82
CA ASP A 227 -1.03 -9.80 21.02
C ASP A 227 -1.64 -10.94 21.86
N ALA A 228 -2.20 -11.97 21.22
CA ALA A 228 -2.71 -13.16 21.92
C ALA A 228 -1.59 -13.91 22.66
N VAL A 229 -0.40 -14.00 22.06
CA VAL A 229 0.80 -14.59 22.67
C VAL A 229 1.27 -13.76 23.86
N VAL A 230 1.36 -12.44 23.71
CA VAL A 230 1.77 -11.53 24.80
C VAL A 230 0.82 -11.59 25.99
N THR A 231 -0.48 -11.70 25.73
CA THR A 231 -1.51 -11.82 26.79
C THR A 231 -1.59 -13.21 27.41
N GLY A 232 -0.96 -14.23 26.81
CA GLY A 232 -0.92 -15.60 27.31
C GLY A 232 -2.26 -16.35 27.26
N ASN A 233 -3.24 -15.87 26.49
CA ASN A 233 -4.56 -16.49 26.39
C ASN A 233 -4.56 -17.61 25.33
N SER A 234 -4.40 -18.86 25.76
CA SER A 234 -4.29 -20.03 24.87
C SER A 234 -5.45 -20.18 23.89
N LYS A 235 -6.68 -19.91 24.32
CA LYS A 235 -7.86 -20.01 23.45
C LYS A 235 -7.87 -18.94 22.36
N GLU A 236 -7.41 -17.74 22.70
CA GLU A 236 -7.25 -16.65 21.75
C GLU A 236 -6.12 -16.95 20.75
N ILE A 237 -4.99 -17.49 21.23
CA ILE A 237 -3.87 -17.92 20.37
C ILE A 237 -4.35 -18.94 19.33
N ASP A 238 -5.03 -20.01 19.77
CA ASP A 238 -5.55 -21.04 18.85
C ASP A 238 -6.51 -20.46 17.81
N THR A 239 -7.37 -19.52 18.23
CA THR A 239 -8.33 -18.85 17.35
C THR A 239 -7.62 -17.99 16.31
N GLN A 240 -6.70 -17.12 16.74
CA GLN A 240 -6.00 -16.19 15.85
C GLN A 240 -5.05 -16.92 14.89
N VAL A 241 -4.40 -18.01 15.34
CA VAL A 241 -3.58 -18.88 14.48
C VAL A 241 -4.44 -19.58 13.43
N ALA A 242 -5.64 -20.05 13.79
CA ALA A 242 -6.56 -20.67 12.83
C ALA A 242 -7.03 -19.66 11.76
N ILE A 243 -7.37 -18.43 12.17
CA ILE A 243 -7.74 -17.34 11.26
C ILE A 243 -6.58 -17.01 10.32
N ALA A 244 -5.38 -16.77 10.85
CA ALA A 244 -4.20 -16.48 10.05
C ALA A 244 -3.91 -17.61 9.04
N THR A 245 -3.97 -18.87 9.48
CA THR A 245 -3.76 -20.04 8.62
C THR A 245 -4.81 -20.12 7.51
N TYR A 246 -6.08 -19.85 7.82
CA TYR A 246 -7.16 -19.84 6.84
C TYR A 246 -6.91 -18.80 5.74
N PHE A 247 -6.60 -17.55 6.11
CA PHE A 247 -6.36 -16.48 5.14
C PHE A 247 -5.07 -16.69 4.34
N VAL A 248 -3.99 -17.21 4.95
CA VAL A 248 -2.76 -17.57 4.22
C VAL A 248 -3.06 -18.68 3.19
N ARG A 249 -3.82 -19.71 3.57
CA ARG A 249 -4.23 -20.77 2.61
C ARG A 249 -5.15 -20.23 1.51
N GLY A 250 -6.04 -19.30 1.85
CA GLY A 250 -6.88 -18.58 0.90
C GLY A 250 -6.05 -17.79 -0.11
N ALA A 251 -5.07 -17.01 0.35
CA ALA A 251 -4.13 -16.28 -0.48
C ALA A 251 -3.30 -17.22 -1.38
N LEU A 252 -2.84 -18.36 -0.86
CA LEU A 252 -2.16 -19.37 -1.69
C LEU A 252 -3.08 -19.96 -2.78
N SER A 253 -4.39 -20.00 -2.54
CA SER A 253 -5.36 -20.51 -3.51
C SER A 253 -5.60 -19.55 -4.68
N THR A 254 -5.45 -18.23 -4.49
CA THR A 254 -5.57 -17.25 -5.60
C THR A 254 -4.47 -17.40 -6.64
N LEU A 255 -3.34 -18.02 -6.24
CA LEU A 255 -2.21 -18.34 -7.11
C LEU A 255 -2.38 -19.68 -7.83
N LYS A 256 -3.39 -20.50 -7.52
CA LYS A 256 -3.62 -21.78 -8.22
C LYS A 256 -4.23 -21.53 -9.60
N GLU A 257 -4.01 -22.47 -10.53
CA GLU A 257 -4.55 -22.41 -11.89
C GLU A 257 -6.08 -22.39 -11.90
N PHE A 258 -6.67 -21.53 -12.72
CA PHE A 258 -8.05 -21.72 -13.17
C PHE A 258 -8.00 -22.73 -14.31
N HIS A 259 -8.54 -23.94 -14.10
CA HIS A 259 -8.69 -24.90 -15.20
C HIS A 259 -9.56 -24.29 -16.31
N ASN A 260 -9.00 -24.21 -17.51
CA ASN A 260 -9.60 -23.95 -18.83
C ASN A 260 -11.08 -23.53 -18.83
N PHE A 261 -11.32 -22.21 -18.91
CA PHE A 261 -12.64 -21.68 -19.30
C PHE A 261 -12.87 -21.70 -20.82
N PHE A 262 -11.85 -22.06 -21.60
CA PHE A 262 -11.92 -22.15 -23.06
C PHE A 262 -11.42 -23.52 -23.52
N SER A 263 -12.26 -24.54 -23.33
CA SER A 263 -12.20 -25.81 -24.05
C SER A 263 -13.56 -26.11 -24.66
#